data_AF-A0A1I4H6S6-F1
#
_entry.id   AF-A0A1I4H6S6-F1
#
_cell.length_a   1.000
_cell.length_b   1.000
_cell.length_c   1.000
_cell.angle_alpha   90.00
_cell.angle_beta   90.00
_cell.angle_gamma   90.00
#
_symmetry.space_group_name_H-M   'P 1'
#
loop_
_entity.id
_entity.type
_entity.pdbx_description
1 polymer ?
#
loop_
_entity_poly.entity_id
_entity_poly.type
_entity_poly.pdbx_seq_one_letter_code
_entity_poly.pdbx_strand_id
1 'polypeptide(L)'
;MELKKNQEIRVEITDLTNDGEGLGKIDGFPFFIKDTVPGDVVTATVMKAKKNYAFARLKQVITPSADRVRPECKVARSCGGCKIQALSYEAELKYKQSKVHNCLLRIGGIPEKVLSVAEEPIIGMEKPWRYRNKAQYPIGRDKDGRIVAGFYAGRTHDIIECSDCLLTPPEFQTILRTVIGFMEDYGISPYDENSGKGLVRHLLIRKGFKTGELMVCLVVTSKKFPHSEEFVQCLRGIPGMKSVTLNINAEKTNVILGKEVVVLDGQGYITDILGGLKFQISPLSFYQVNPVQCEKLYSKALEYADLSGEEEVWDVCCGIGTITLFLAGKAGRVHGLEIVPEAIEDAKVNAQINGIENADFIAAAAEDYMPAHTDISADVVVVDPPRKGLETSVLETIVKMNPKKVVYVSCDPATLARDIKVLLAAGYKLKKFVACDQFSHTSHVETVVLLSQQKPDDHIEIEINLDEIDATSAETKATYMKIQNWVQEKYGFHVTNLNIAQVKQKHGIIERENYNKPKSENSRQPGTTPEKENAITEALKFFKMI
;
A
#
# COMPACT_ATOMS: atom_id res chain seq x y z
N MET A 1 7.50 11.57 -33.64
CA MET A 1 8.30 10.42 -34.10
C MET A 1 7.34 9.31 -34.50
N GLU A 2 7.38 8.82 -35.74
CA GLU A 2 6.52 7.72 -36.19
C GLU A 2 7.14 6.39 -35.74
N LEU A 3 6.76 5.91 -34.56
CA LEU A 3 7.29 4.69 -33.95
C LEU A 3 6.73 3.45 -34.63
N LYS A 4 7.61 2.61 -35.19
CA LYS A 4 7.23 1.33 -35.80
C LYS A 4 7.38 0.18 -34.82
N LYS A 5 6.46 -0.79 -34.89
CA LYS A 5 6.60 -2.06 -34.17
C LYS A 5 7.91 -2.74 -34.60
N ASN A 6 8.60 -3.36 -33.65
CA ASN A 6 9.92 -3.98 -33.80
C ASN A 6 11.09 -3.02 -34.06
N GLN A 7 10.85 -1.70 -34.05
CA GLN A 7 11.93 -0.73 -34.10
C GLN A 7 12.82 -0.88 -32.85
N GLU A 8 14.14 -0.85 -33.05
CA GLU A 8 15.10 -0.79 -31.95
C GLU A 8 15.35 0.65 -31.54
N ILE A 9 15.36 0.88 -30.24
CA ILE A 9 15.60 2.18 -29.62
C ILE A 9 16.71 2.04 -28.58
N ARG A 10 17.49 3.12 -28.41
CA ARG A 10 18.40 3.28 -27.28
C ARG A 10 17.77 4.28 -26.32
N VAL A 11 17.67 3.91 -25.04
CA VAL A 11 16.98 4.73 -24.04
C VAL A 11 17.66 4.59 -22.68
N GLU A 12 17.75 5.71 -21.98
CA GLU A 12 18.13 5.76 -20.58
C GLU A 12 16.88 5.63 -19.71
N ILE A 13 16.96 4.78 -18.69
CA ILE A 13 15.88 4.56 -17.73
C ILE A 13 16.07 5.52 -16.58
N THR A 14 15.08 6.37 -16.32
CA THR A 14 15.19 7.44 -15.33
C THR A 14 14.35 7.19 -14.09
N ASP A 15 13.34 6.33 -14.17
CA ASP A 15 12.42 6.06 -13.07
C ASP A 15 11.76 4.67 -13.20
N LEU A 16 10.98 4.26 -12.21
CA LEU A 16 10.11 3.09 -12.23
C LEU A 16 8.63 3.50 -12.12
N THR A 17 7.78 2.78 -12.82
CA THR A 17 6.32 2.87 -12.62
C THR A 17 5.90 2.20 -11.31
N ASN A 18 4.66 2.43 -10.87
CA ASN A 18 4.06 1.74 -9.71
C ASN A 18 4.08 0.20 -9.80
N ASP A 19 4.19 -0.34 -11.02
CA ASP A 19 4.26 -1.76 -11.32
C ASP A 19 5.69 -2.30 -11.45
N GLY A 20 6.72 -1.45 -11.27
CA GLY A 20 8.13 -1.83 -11.42
C GLY A 20 8.63 -1.91 -12.87
N GLU A 21 7.86 -1.43 -13.85
CA GLU A 21 8.36 -1.25 -15.22
C GLU A 21 9.23 0.00 -15.27
N GLY A 22 10.41 -0.05 -15.88
CA GLY A 22 11.27 1.11 -16.08
C GLY A 22 10.67 2.11 -17.05
N LEU A 23 10.84 3.38 -16.72
CA LEU A 23 10.40 4.52 -17.50
C LEU A 23 11.63 5.24 -18.07
N GLY A 24 11.69 5.33 -19.39
CA GLY A 24 12.67 6.15 -20.10
C GLY A 24 11.99 7.09 -21.08
N LYS A 25 12.67 8.16 -21.50
CA LYS A 25 12.13 9.13 -22.48
C LYS A 25 13.11 9.36 -23.62
N ILE A 26 12.60 9.41 -24.84
CA ILE A 26 13.35 9.86 -26.03
C ILE A 26 12.60 11.07 -26.58
N ASP A 27 13.25 12.23 -26.67
CA ASP A 27 12.65 13.50 -27.09
C ASP A 27 11.32 13.81 -26.36
N GLY A 28 11.28 13.51 -25.05
CA GLY A 28 10.10 13.69 -24.20
C GLY A 28 9.03 12.59 -24.32
N PHE A 29 9.13 11.68 -25.29
CA PHE A 29 8.18 10.59 -25.49
C PHE A 29 8.50 9.39 -24.56
N PRO A 30 7.57 8.95 -23.69
CA PRO A 30 7.83 7.93 -22.68
C PRO A 30 7.75 6.49 -23.20
N PHE A 31 8.67 5.65 -22.73
CA PHE A 31 8.75 4.22 -22.98
C PHE A 31 8.72 3.45 -21.66
N PHE A 32 7.86 2.44 -21.59
CA PHE A 32 7.77 1.50 -20.48
C PHE A 32 8.46 0.18 -20.83
N ILE A 33 9.44 -0.21 -20.03
CA ILE A 33 10.35 -1.33 -20.32
C ILE A 33 10.49 -2.19 -19.07
N LYS A 34 10.13 -3.46 -19.18
CA LYS A 34 10.32 -4.43 -18.08
C LYS A 34 11.77 -4.85 -17.94
N ASP A 35 12.13 -5.38 -16.78
CA ASP A 35 13.46 -5.93 -16.46
C ASP A 35 14.59 -4.87 -16.44
N THR A 36 14.25 -3.59 -16.34
CA THR A 36 15.19 -2.46 -16.32
C THR A 36 15.17 -1.70 -15.00
N VAL A 37 16.30 -1.06 -14.68
CA VAL A 37 16.57 -0.35 -13.42
C VAL A 37 16.89 1.11 -13.73
N PRO A 38 16.44 2.10 -12.93
CA PRO A 38 16.85 3.50 -13.10
C PRO A 38 18.37 3.64 -13.12
N GLY A 39 18.89 4.39 -14.09
CA GLY A 39 20.31 4.51 -14.40
C GLY A 39 20.81 3.54 -15.49
N ASP A 40 20.01 2.56 -15.91
CA ASP A 40 20.38 1.72 -17.05
C ASP A 40 20.31 2.53 -18.37
N VAL A 41 21.29 2.30 -19.25
CA VAL A 41 21.18 2.62 -20.68
C VAL A 41 20.98 1.31 -21.44
N VAL A 42 19.88 1.18 -22.18
CA VAL A 42 19.48 -0.09 -22.81
C VAL A 42 19.20 0.07 -24.30
N THR A 43 19.36 -1.03 -25.04
CA THR A 43 18.63 -1.23 -26.29
C THR A 43 17.34 -1.98 -26.02
N ALA A 44 16.24 -1.51 -26.62
CA ALA A 44 14.93 -2.12 -26.47
C ALA A 44 14.19 -2.17 -27.81
N THR A 45 13.32 -3.16 -27.95
CA THR A 45 12.50 -3.36 -29.15
C THR A 45 11.08 -2.90 -28.88
N VAL A 46 10.57 -1.96 -29.68
CA VAL A 46 9.22 -1.40 -29.54
C VAL A 46 8.18 -2.50 -29.80
N MET A 47 7.38 -2.82 -28.78
CA MET A 47 6.35 -3.85 -28.86
C MET A 47 4.99 -3.27 -29.27
N LYS A 48 4.64 -2.12 -28.70
CA LYS A 48 3.36 -1.45 -28.91
C LYS A 48 3.50 0.05 -28.72
N ALA A 49 3.27 0.83 -29.77
CA ALA A 49 3.17 2.27 -29.69
C ALA A 49 1.71 2.70 -29.42
N LYS A 50 1.53 3.71 -28.57
CA LYS A 50 0.28 4.42 -28.32
C LYS A 50 0.48 5.90 -28.65
N LYS A 51 -0.59 6.69 -28.59
CA LYS A 51 -0.57 8.12 -28.94
C LYS A 51 0.48 8.91 -28.14
N ASN A 52 0.59 8.64 -26.82
CA ASN A 52 1.39 9.45 -25.90
C ASN A 52 2.52 8.66 -25.21
N TYR A 53 2.68 7.36 -25.51
CA TYR A 53 3.67 6.50 -24.88
C TYR A 53 3.86 5.21 -25.68
N ALA A 54 4.88 4.42 -25.37
CA ALA A 54 5.05 3.08 -25.95
C ALA A 54 5.53 2.06 -24.90
N PHE A 55 5.24 0.78 -25.18
CA PHE A 55 5.86 -0.34 -24.48
C PHE A 55 6.98 -0.92 -25.34
N ALA A 56 8.13 -1.17 -24.74
CA ALA A 56 9.26 -1.83 -25.38
C ALA A 56 9.75 -3.01 -24.52
N ARG A 57 10.40 -3.98 -25.17
CA ARG A 57 11.02 -5.14 -24.53
C ARG A 57 12.52 -4.93 -24.47
N LEU A 58 13.10 -5.11 -23.28
CA LEU A 58 14.55 -5.10 -23.09
C LEU A 58 15.23 -6.11 -24.02
N LYS A 59 16.15 -5.63 -24.86
CA LYS A 59 17.01 -6.44 -25.72
C LYS A 59 18.38 -6.63 -25.06
N GLN A 60 19.04 -5.54 -24.68
CA GLN A 60 20.35 -5.57 -24.03
C GLN A 60 20.55 -4.36 -23.12
N VAL A 61 21.23 -4.57 -21.99
CA VAL A 61 21.75 -3.49 -21.15
C VAL A 61 23.13 -3.10 -21.68
N ILE A 62 23.29 -1.84 -22.10
CA ILE A 62 24.55 -1.29 -22.61
C ILE A 62 25.41 -0.81 -21.44
N THR A 63 24.81 -0.02 -20.56
CA THR A 63 25.43 0.50 -19.35
C THR A 63 24.52 0.15 -18.19
N PRO A 64 24.94 -0.73 -17.26
CA PRO A 64 24.12 -1.07 -16.11
C PRO A 64 24.11 0.08 -15.10
N SER A 65 22.98 0.27 -14.42
CA SER A 65 22.87 1.10 -13.23
C SER A 65 23.78 0.60 -12.11
N ALA A 66 24.22 1.49 -11.23
CA ALA A 66 24.92 1.13 -9.98
C ALA A 66 24.02 0.29 -9.05
N ASP A 67 22.70 0.46 -9.12
CA ASP A 67 21.72 -0.29 -8.33
C ASP A 67 21.29 -1.61 -9.01
N ARG A 68 21.83 -1.94 -10.19
CA ARG A 68 21.47 -3.18 -10.89
C ARG A 68 22.20 -4.37 -10.28
N VAL A 69 21.42 -5.39 -9.91
CA VAL A 69 21.91 -6.70 -9.49
C VAL A 69 21.44 -7.79 -10.46
N ARG A 70 22.09 -8.95 -10.39
CA ARG A 70 21.65 -10.14 -11.13
C ARG A 70 20.52 -10.81 -10.34
N PRO A 71 19.32 -11.02 -10.92
CA PRO A 71 18.26 -11.78 -10.27
C PRO A 71 18.72 -13.18 -9.85
N GLU A 72 18.42 -13.58 -8.62
CA GLU A 72 18.78 -14.91 -8.09
C GLU A 72 17.87 -16.01 -8.65
N CYS A 73 16.59 -15.71 -8.88
CA CYS A 73 15.63 -16.69 -9.37
C CYS A 73 15.82 -16.96 -10.87
N LYS A 74 15.99 -18.24 -11.24
CA LYS A 74 16.20 -18.68 -12.63
C LYS A 74 15.07 -18.29 -13.58
N VAL A 75 13.85 -18.14 -13.06
CA VAL A 75 12.65 -17.78 -13.83
C VAL A 75 12.15 -16.36 -13.53
N ALA A 76 12.97 -15.50 -12.90
CA ALA A 76 12.58 -14.14 -12.51
C ALA A 76 11.98 -13.33 -13.68
N ARG A 77 12.53 -13.52 -14.90
CA ARG A 77 12.11 -12.78 -16.10
C ARG A 77 10.75 -13.24 -16.66
N SER A 78 10.44 -14.54 -16.56
CA SER A 78 9.23 -15.12 -17.14
C SER A 78 8.08 -15.17 -16.14
N CYS A 79 8.36 -15.39 -14.86
CA CYS A 79 7.39 -15.45 -13.77
C CYS A 79 6.71 -14.08 -13.56
N GLY A 80 5.39 -14.06 -13.39
CA GLY A 80 4.64 -12.84 -13.12
C GLY A 80 4.73 -12.32 -11.68
N GLY A 81 5.37 -13.07 -10.77
CA GLY A 81 5.38 -12.77 -9.34
C GLY A 81 6.36 -11.68 -8.92
N CYS A 82 7.63 -11.80 -9.29
CA CYS A 82 8.70 -10.91 -8.86
C CYS A 82 9.08 -9.95 -9.98
N LYS A 83 8.79 -8.65 -9.82
CA LYS A 83 8.93 -7.66 -10.90
C LYS A 83 10.22 -6.85 -10.84
N ILE A 84 10.91 -6.82 -9.69
CA ILE A 84 12.02 -5.89 -9.44
C ILE A 84 13.28 -6.57 -8.91
N GLN A 85 13.47 -7.89 -9.10
CA GLN A 85 14.69 -8.61 -8.64
C GLN A 85 16.00 -8.10 -9.24
N ALA A 86 15.95 -7.33 -10.33
CA ALA A 86 17.15 -6.72 -10.92
C ALA A 86 17.60 -5.46 -10.16
N LEU A 87 16.79 -4.96 -9.22
CA LEU A 87 17.07 -3.80 -8.39
C LEU A 87 17.76 -4.26 -7.09
N SER A 88 18.80 -3.56 -6.66
CA SER A 88 19.44 -3.77 -5.35
C SER A 88 18.40 -3.62 -4.25
N TYR A 89 18.56 -4.33 -3.14
CA TYR A 89 17.56 -4.29 -2.07
C TYR A 89 17.41 -2.89 -1.47
N GLU A 90 18.52 -2.15 -1.33
CA GLU A 90 18.50 -0.75 -0.89
C GLU A 90 17.69 0.14 -1.84
N ALA A 91 17.89 -0.01 -3.15
CA ALA A 91 17.13 0.75 -4.14
C ALA A 91 15.65 0.31 -4.21
N GLU A 92 15.34 -0.95 -3.94
CA GLU A 92 13.96 -1.44 -3.78
C GLU A 92 13.24 -0.73 -2.63
N LEU A 93 13.89 -0.58 -1.48
CA LEU A 93 13.35 0.15 -0.34
C LEU A 93 13.11 1.62 -0.68
N LYS A 94 14.08 2.29 -1.30
CA LYS A 94 13.95 3.69 -1.75
C LYS A 94 12.80 3.86 -2.76
N TYR A 95 12.68 2.94 -3.71
CA TYR A 95 11.59 2.93 -4.69
C TYR A 95 10.22 2.78 -4.00
N LYS A 96 10.08 1.85 -3.06
CA LYS A 96 8.82 1.62 -2.33
C LYS A 96 8.44 2.80 -1.45
N GLN A 97 9.40 3.40 -0.75
CA GLN A 97 9.17 4.61 0.04
C GLN A 97 8.72 5.77 -0.86
N SER A 98 9.47 6.04 -1.94
CA SER A 98 9.14 7.09 -2.91
C SER A 98 7.77 6.87 -3.55
N LYS A 99 7.36 5.62 -3.77
CA LYS A 99 6.03 5.29 -4.30
C LYS A 99 4.91 5.72 -3.34
N VAL A 100 5.05 5.44 -2.04
CA VAL A 100 4.06 5.86 -1.03
C VAL A 100 4.03 7.39 -0.93
N HIS A 101 5.20 8.03 -0.78
CA HIS A 101 5.34 9.49 -0.71
C HIS A 101 4.66 10.19 -1.89
N ASN A 102 4.95 9.76 -3.12
CA ASN A 102 4.39 10.34 -4.33
C ASN A 102 2.86 10.15 -4.44
N CYS A 103 2.31 9.04 -3.95
CA CYS A 103 0.86 8.84 -3.91
C CYS A 103 0.20 9.82 -2.93
N LEU A 104 0.74 9.97 -1.72
CA LEU A 104 0.23 10.91 -0.73
C LEU A 104 0.33 12.38 -1.21
N LEU A 105 1.45 12.74 -1.84
CA LEU A 105 1.66 14.06 -2.42
C LEU A 105 0.66 14.37 -3.54
N ARG A 106 0.55 13.47 -4.54
CA ARG A 106 -0.19 13.76 -5.79
C ARG A 106 -1.68 13.44 -5.70
N ILE A 107 -2.03 12.31 -5.10
CA ILE A 107 -3.42 11.84 -5.00
C ILE A 107 -4.05 12.38 -3.71
N GLY A 108 -3.33 12.23 -2.59
CA GLY A 108 -3.76 12.74 -1.29
C GLY A 108 -3.79 14.26 -1.22
N GLY A 109 -3.00 14.94 -2.07
CA GLY A 109 -2.90 16.40 -2.08
C GLY A 109 -2.22 16.96 -0.83
N ILE A 110 -1.41 16.13 -0.16
CA ILE A 110 -0.73 16.49 1.08
C ILE A 110 0.51 17.32 0.73
N PRO A 111 0.69 18.53 1.28
CA PRO A 111 1.85 19.36 0.97
C PRO A 111 3.18 18.68 1.36
N GLU A 112 4.21 18.88 0.53
CA GLU A 112 5.55 18.30 0.75
C GLU A 112 6.09 18.55 2.17
N LYS A 113 5.92 19.78 2.69
CA LYS A 113 6.36 20.15 4.05
C LYS A 113 5.72 19.32 5.17
N VAL A 114 4.53 18.77 4.94
CA VAL A 114 3.84 17.90 5.92
C VAL A 114 4.40 16.49 5.79
N LEU A 115 4.57 16.01 4.55
CA LEU A 115 5.13 14.68 4.29
C LEU A 115 6.56 14.55 4.81
N SER A 116 7.42 15.55 4.60
CA SER A 116 8.81 15.52 5.03
C SER A 116 9.00 15.42 6.55
N VAL A 117 7.97 15.77 7.32
CA VAL A 117 7.97 15.65 8.80
C VAL A 117 7.25 14.37 9.25
N ALA A 118 6.24 13.93 8.51
CA ALA A 118 5.42 12.77 8.86
C ALA A 118 6.01 11.42 8.37
N GLU A 119 6.85 11.43 7.34
CA GLU A 119 7.41 10.20 6.76
C GLU A 119 8.49 9.61 7.67
N GLU A 120 8.28 8.36 8.10
CA GLU A 120 9.30 7.56 8.76
C GLU A 120 10.06 6.68 7.73
N PRO A 121 11.33 6.32 7.99
CA PRO A 121 12.07 5.42 7.12
C PRO A 121 11.36 4.07 6.91
N ILE A 122 11.34 3.59 5.66
CA ILE A 122 10.71 2.31 5.31
C ILE A 122 11.24 1.14 6.14
N ILE A 123 10.33 0.31 6.63
CA ILE A 123 10.64 -0.91 7.36
C ILE A 123 11.07 -2.00 6.37
N GLY A 124 12.38 -2.21 6.27
CA GLY A 124 12.99 -3.28 5.47
C GLY A 124 13.04 -4.65 6.18
N MET A 125 13.44 -5.66 5.42
CA MET A 125 13.61 -7.06 5.82
C MET A 125 15.09 -7.45 5.72
N GLU A 126 15.66 -8.01 6.79
CA GLU A 126 17.08 -8.40 6.83
C GLU A 126 17.42 -9.47 5.79
N LYS A 127 16.53 -10.46 5.63
CA LYS A 127 16.69 -11.56 4.68
C LYS A 127 15.45 -11.59 3.76
N PRO A 128 15.47 -10.90 2.61
CA PRO A 128 14.29 -10.72 1.75
C PRO A 128 13.86 -11.97 0.96
N TRP A 129 14.15 -13.17 1.47
CA TRP A 129 13.88 -14.45 0.83
C TRP A 129 13.18 -15.42 1.79
N ARG A 130 12.54 -16.47 1.25
CA ARG A 130 11.91 -17.56 2.00
C ARG A 130 10.84 -17.12 3.01
N TYR A 131 10.25 -15.94 2.83
CA TYR A 131 9.33 -15.34 3.79
C TYR A 131 7.86 -15.73 3.58
N ARG A 132 7.47 -16.19 2.38
CA ARG A 132 6.07 -16.47 2.03
C ARG A 132 5.57 -17.76 2.67
N ASN A 133 4.76 -17.62 3.71
CA ASN A 133 4.14 -18.74 4.41
C ASN A 133 2.97 -19.40 3.65
N LYS A 134 2.59 -18.87 2.48
CA LYS A 134 1.51 -19.38 1.63
C LYS A 134 1.88 -19.27 0.15
N ALA A 135 1.56 -20.30 -0.62
CA ALA A 135 1.65 -20.30 -2.07
C ALA A 135 0.44 -21.00 -2.69
N GLN A 136 0.08 -20.55 -3.89
CA GLN A 136 -0.99 -21.13 -4.71
C GLN A 136 -0.38 -21.40 -6.08
N TYR A 137 -0.24 -22.67 -6.42
CA TYR A 137 0.35 -23.13 -7.66
C TYR A 137 -0.77 -23.58 -8.60
N PRO A 138 -1.05 -22.88 -9.72
CA PRO A 138 -1.80 -23.49 -10.80
C PRO A 138 -1.10 -24.77 -11.27
N ILE A 139 -1.88 -25.79 -11.57
CA ILE A 139 -1.41 -27.05 -12.13
C ILE A 139 -2.06 -27.22 -13.51
N GLY A 140 -1.24 -27.46 -14.52
CA GLY A 140 -1.69 -27.62 -15.90
C GLY A 140 -0.80 -28.57 -16.68
N ARG A 141 -0.87 -28.48 -18.00
CA ARG A 141 0.04 -29.20 -18.90
C ARG A 141 0.90 -28.23 -19.69
N ASP A 142 2.16 -28.60 -19.92
CA ASP A 142 3.00 -27.92 -20.90
C ASP A 142 2.65 -28.34 -22.34
N LYS A 143 3.39 -27.80 -23.31
CA LYS A 143 3.18 -28.10 -24.74
C LYS A 143 3.48 -29.56 -25.10
N ASP A 144 4.29 -30.24 -24.30
CA ASP A 144 4.64 -31.65 -24.46
C ASP A 144 3.65 -32.57 -23.73
N GLY A 145 2.63 -31.99 -23.08
CA GLY A 145 1.60 -32.72 -22.34
C GLY A 145 2.02 -33.13 -20.94
N ARG A 146 3.19 -32.74 -20.44
CA ARG A 146 3.65 -33.06 -19.08
C ARG A 146 2.92 -32.22 -18.05
N ILE A 147 2.66 -32.77 -16.87
CA ILE A 147 2.03 -32.02 -15.78
C ILE A 147 3.05 -31.02 -15.25
N VAL A 148 2.68 -29.75 -15.21
CA VAL A 148 3.55 -28.66 -14.72
C VAL A 148 2.84 -27.83 -13.67
N ALA A 149 3.62 -27.31 -12.74
CA ALA A 149 3.15 -26.39 -11.72
C ALA A 149 4.18 -25.29 -11.45
N GLY A 150 3.68 -24.12 -11.08
CA GLY A 150 4.50 -22.95 -10.88
C GLY A 150 3.65 -21.71 -10.74
N PHE A 151 3.95 -20.67 -11.50
CA PHE A 151 3.19 -19.41 -11.46
C PHE A 151 2.88 -18.92 -12.86
N TYR A 152 1.79 -18.18 -13.01
CA TYR A 152 1.47 -17.59 -14.29
C TYR A 152 2.51 -16.55 -14.74
N ALA A 153 2.78 -16.52 -16.03
CA ALA A 153 3.53 -15.44 -16.64
C ALA A 153 2.77 -14.11 -16.52
N GLY A 154 3.50 -12.99 -16.50
CA GLY A 154 2.89 -11.68 -16.27
C GLY A 154 1.80 -11.35 -17.28
N ARG A 155 0.56 -11.18 -16.81
CA ARG A 155 -0.65 -10.86 -17.60
C ARG A 155 -1.11 -11.99 -18.54
N THR A 156 -0.82 -13.26 -18.27
CA THR A 156 -1.36 -14.42 -19.00
C THR A 156 -1.80 -15.53 -18.03
N HIS A 157 -2.37 -16.63 -18.54
CA HIS A 157 -2.57 -17.90 -17.79
C HIS A 157 -1.56 -18.98 -18.23
N ASP A 158 -0.44 -18.58 -18.82
CA ASP A 158 0.63 -19.52 -19.16
C ASP A 158 1.43 -19.86 -17.89
N ILE A 159 1.48 -21.13 -17.53
CA ILE A 159 2.20 -21.59 -16.34
C ILE A 159 3.70 -21.62 -16.64
N ILE A 160 4.46 -20.84 -15.87
CA ILE A 160 5.92 -20.93 -15.80
C ILE A 160 6.27 -21.92 -14.70
N GLU A 161 6.82 -23.06 -15.11
CA GLU A 161 7.28 -24.09 -14.19
C GLU A 161 8.27 -23.50 -13.18
N CYS A 162 7.97 -23.69 -11.89
CA CYS A 162 8.79 -23.16 -10.81
C CYS A 162 8.65 -24.08 -9.60
N SER A 163 9.50 -25.10 -9.54
CA SER A 163 9.48 -26.05 -8.43
C SER A 163 10.08 -25.52 -7.14
N ASP A 164 11.07 -24.62 -7.23
CA ASP A 164 11.65 -23.92 -6.07
C ASP A 164 11.52 -22.40 -6.23
N CYS A 165 10.51 -21.83 -5.58
CA CYS A 165 10.36 -20.38 -5.50
C CYS A 165 11.19 -19.84 -4.34
N LEU A 166 12.16 -18.97 -4.61
CA LEU A 166 13.02 -18.39 -3.58
C LEU A 166 12.27 -17.56 -2.53
N LEU A 167 11.01 -17.17 -2.78
CA LEU A 167 10.18 -16.49 -1.80
C LEU A 167 9.48 -17.44 -0.83
N THR A 168 9.32 -18.72 -1.16
CA THR A 168 8.60 -19.70 -0.33
C THR A 168 9.57 -20.61 0.43
N PRO A 169 9.18 -21.18 1.57
CA PRO A 169 9.97 -22.17 2.29
C PRO A 169 10.36 -23.38 1.42
N PRO A 170 11.53 -24.00 1.64
CA PRO A 170 11.97 -25.17 0.88
C PRO A 170 11.01 -26.36 0.90
N GLU A 171 10.23 -26.52 1.98
CA GLU A 171 9.25 -27.61 2.13
C GLU A 171 8.18 -27.57 1.02
N PHE A 172 7.89 -26.39 0.47
CA PHE A 172 6.91 -26.25 -0.61
C PHE A 172 7.37 -26.95 -1.88
N GLN A 173 8.69 -26.96 -2.16
CA GLN A 173 9.24 -27.70 -3.29
C GLN A 173 9.00 -29.20 -3.12
N THR A 174 9.25 -29.73 -1.91
CA THR A 174 9.04 -31.15 -1.61
C THR A 174 7.58 -31.53 -1.80
N ILE A 175 6.66 -30.76 -1.21
CA ILE A 175 5.22 -30.99 -1.34
C ILE A 175 4.78 -30.92 -2.80
N LEU A 176 5.21 -29.89 -3.54
CA LEU A 176 4.85 -29.71 -4.95
C LEU A 176 5.29 -30.92 -5.78
N ARG A 177 6.53 -31.39 -5.60
CA ARG A 177 7.04 -32.60 -6.27
C ARG A 177 6.26 -33.85 -5.90
N THR A 178 5.94 -34.04 -4.62
CA THR A 178 5.13 -35.17 -4.15
C THR A 178 3.74 -35.17 -4.78
N VAL A 179 3.08 -34.01 -4.85
CA VAL A 179 1.75 -33.89 -5.46
C VAL A 179 1.80 -34.16 -6.97
N ILE A 180 2.78 -33.59 -7.68
CA ILE A 180 2.89 -33.78 -9.13
C ILE A 180 3.23 -35.24 -9.46
N GLY A 181 4.19 -35.85 -8.75
CA GLY A 181 4.51 -37.27 -8.93
C GLY A 181 3.31 -38.17 -8.63
N PHE A 182 2.56 -37.89 -7.57
CA PHE A 182 1.32 -38.63 -7.27
C PHE A 182 0.28 -38.50 -8.40
N MET A 183 0.10 -37.31 -8.96
CA MET A 183 -0.81 -37.12 -10.09
C MET A 183 -0.37 -37.91 -11.33
N GLU A 184 0.93 -38.00 -11.58
CA GLU A 184 1.49 -38.79 -12.68
C GLU A 184 1.31 -40.31 -12.45
N ASP A 185 1.66 -40.80 -11.26
CA ASP A 185 1.61 -42.22 -10.90
C ASP A 185 0.17 -42.79 -10.95
N TYR A 186 -0.81 -41.99 -10.53
CA TYR A 186 -2.23 -42.40 -10.46
C TYR A 186 -3.08 -41.86 -11.62
N GLY A 187 -2.47 -41.21 -12.62
CA GLY A 187 -3.18 -40.72 -13.81
C GLY A 187 -4.22 -39.62 -13.51
N ILE A 188 -4.01 -38.81 -12.48
CA ILE A 188 -4.91 -37.72 -12.09
C ILE A 188 -4.67 -36.51 -12.99
N SER A 189 -5.72 -36.09 -13.71
CA SER A 189 -5.61 -35.00 -14.67
C SER A 189 -5.67 -33.61 -14.02
N PRO A 190 -4.81 -32.67 -14.44
CA PRO A 190 -5.00 -31.27 -14.12
C PRO A 190 -6.20 -30.71 -14.89
N TYR A 191 -6.79 -29.64 -14.36
CA TYR A 191 -7.88 -28.92 -14.97
C TYR A 191 -7.39 -28.07 -16.15
N ASP A 192 -8.13 -28.13 -17.26
CA ASP A 192 -7.90 -27.35 -18.46
C ASP A 192 -9.00 -26.30 -18.63
N GLU A 193 -8.63 -25.02 -18.54
CA GLU A 193 -9.56 -23.88 -18.57
C GLU A 193 -10.33 -23.75 -19.90
N ASN A 194 -9.75 -24.24 -21.00
CA ASN A 194 -10.33 -24.13 -22.34
C ASN A 194 -11.49 -25.13 -22.50
N SER A 195 -11.24 -26.39 -22.17
CA SER A 195 -12.18 -27.50 -22.27
C SER A 195 -13.12 -27.62 -21.07
N GLY A 196 -12.73 -27.05 -19.92
CA GLY A 196 -13.46 -27.19 -18.65
C GLY A 196 -13.38 -28.59 -18.06
N LYS A 197 -12.39 -29.40 -18.45
CA LYS A 197 -12.21 -30.80 -18.03
C LYS A 197 -11.00 -30.96 -17.12
N GLY A 198 -10.98 -32.04 -16.35
CA GLY A 198 -9.89 -32.38 -15.42
C GLY A 198 -10.27 -32.16 -13.97
N LEU A 199 -9.42 -32.64 -13.06
CA LEU A 199 -9.74 -32.69 -11.63
C LEU A 199 -9.03 -31.58 -10.86
N VAL A 200 -7.70 -31.51 -10.92
CA VAL A 200 -6.90 -30.65 -10.04
C VAL A 200 -6.62 -29.32 -10.70
N ARG A 201 -7.07 -28.21 -10.10
CA ARG A 201 -6.87 -26.85 -10.61
C ARG A 201 -5.59 -26.24 -10.07
N HIS A 202 -5.47 -26.27 -8.74
CA HIS A 202 -4.41 -25.59 -8.02
C HIS A 202 -3.99 -26.43 -6.81
N LEU A 203 -2.76 -26.24 -6.38
CA LEU A 203 -2.25 -26.66 -5.09
C LEU A 203 -2.01 -25.41 -4.23
N LEU A 204 -2.73 -25.33 -3.11
CA LEU A 204 -2.48 -24.34 -2.07
C LEU A 204 -1.67 -25.01 -0.96
N ILE A 205 -0.56 -24.37 -0.58
CA ILE A 205 0.29 -24.80 0.53
C ILE A 205 0.38 -23.66 1.53
N ARG A 206 0.25 -23.97 2.82
CA ARG A 206 0.57 -23.05 3.93
C ARG A 206 1.57 -23.67 4.89
N LYS A 207 2.33 -22.79 5.54
CA LYS A 207 3.23 -23.12 6.65
C LYS A 207 2.97 -22.17 7.81
N GLY A 208 2.81 -22.69 9.03
CA GLY A 208 2.98 -21.89 10.24
C GLY A 208 4.46 -21.58 10.37
N PHE A 209 4.84 -20.32 10.20
CA PHE A 209 6.24 -19.95 10.03
C PHE A 209 7.06 -20.16 11.31
N LYS A 210 6.46 -19.94 12.49
CA LYS A 210 7.10 -20.20 13.78
C LYS A 210 6.94 -21.65 14.23
N THR A 211 5.79 -22.26 13.96
CA THR A 211 5.45 -23.60 14.46
C THR A 211 5.98 -24.73 13.56
N GLY A 212 6.23 -24.46 12.28
CA GLY A 212 6.60 -25.45 11.28
C GLY A 212 5.44 -26.31 10.79
N GLU A 213 4.20 -26.03 11.21
CA GLU A 213 3.02 -26.79 10.78
C GLU A 213 2.72 -26.55 9.30
N LEU A 214 2.39 -27.60 8.56
CA LEU A 214 2.14 -27.57 7.13
C LEU A 214 0.71 -27.96 6.82
N MET A 215 0.13 -27.25 5.86
CA MET A 215 -1.17 -27.55 5.29
C MET A 215 -1.05 -27.69 3.78
N VAL A 216 -1.68 -28.73 3.25
CA VAL A 216 -1.94 -28.92 1.82
C VAL A 216 -3.44 -28.83 1.57
N CYS A 217 -3.81 -28.02 0.58
CA CYS A 217 -5.17 -27.93 0.09
C CYS A 217 -5.17 -28.06 -1.44
N LEU A 218 -5.71 -29.15 -1.96
CA LEU A 218 -5.92 -29.31 -3.40
C LEU A 218 -7.24 -28.66 -3.80
N VAL A 219 -7.17 -27.73 -4.76
CA VAL A 219 -8.36 -27.16 -5.37
C VAL A 219 -8.79 -28.09 -6.50
N VAL A 220 -9.97 -28.69 -6.36
CA VAL A 220 -10.48 -29.73 -7.25
C VAL A 220 -11.88 -29.42 -7.77
N THR A 221 -12.23 -29.95 -8.94
CA THR A 221 -13.57 -29.76 -9.54
C THR A 221 -14.64 -30.70 -8.98
N SER A 222 -14.27 -31.69 -8.16
CA SER A 222 -15.17 -32.71 -7.62
C SER A 222 -14.79 -33.11 -6.20
N LYS A 223 -15.80 -33.47 -5.39
CA LYS A 223 -15.61 -34.01 -4.02
C LYS A 223 -14.95 -35.39 -4.01
N LYS A 224 -15.09 -36.15 -5.10
CA LYS A 224 -14.48 -37.48 -5.22
C LYS A 224 -13.06 -37.32 -5.72
N PHE A 225 -12.10 -37.50 -4.83
CA PHE A 225 -10.68 -37.55 -5.17
C PHE A 225 -10.20 -39.01 -5.17
N PRO A 226 -9.73 -39.56 -6.31
CA PRO A 226 -9.27 -40.93 -6.39
C PRO A 226 -7.98 -41.12 -5.58
N HIS A 227 -7.81 -42.31 -4.99
CA HIS A 227 -6.62 -42.66 -4.19
C HIS A 227 -6.34 -41.68 -3.04
N SER A 228 -7.40 -41.17 -2.39
CA SER A 228 -7.27 -40.17 -1.33
C SER A 228 -6.48 -40.67 -0.12
N GLU A 229 -6.55 -41.96 0.21
CA GLU A 229 -5.81 -42.53 1.33
C GLU A 229 -4.31 -42.58 1.02
N GLU A 230 -3.93 -43.04 -0.17
CA GLU A 230 -2.54 -43.07 -0.64
C GLU A 230 -1.96 -41.65 -0.76
N PHE A 231 -2.76 -40.70 -1.24
CA PHE A 231 -2.38 -39.29 -1.30
C PHE A 231 -2.04 -38.72 0.08
N VAL A 232 -2.91 -38.98 1.07
CA VAL A 232 -2.69 -38.59 2.46
C VAL A 232 -1.42 -39.24 3.01
N GLN A 233 -1.19 -40.53 2.75
CA GLN A 233 0.00 -41.24 3.22
C GLN A 233 1.29 -40.62 2.66
N CYS A 234 1.32 -40.27 1.36
CA CYS A 234 2.47 -39.59 0.74
C CYS A 234 2.79 -38.26 1.44
N LEU A 235 1.77 -37.47 1.78
CA LEU A 235 1.93 -36.17 2.42
C LEU A 235 2.27 -36.26 3.91
N ARG A 236 1.72 -37.25 4.64
CA ARG A 236 2.07 -37.50 6.05
C ARG A 236 3.55 -37.80 6.25
N GLY A 237 4.23 -38.33 5.23
CA GLY A 237 5.68 -38.54 5.25
C GLY A 237 6.51 -37.26 5.32
N ILE A 238 5.90 -36.09 5.09
CA ILE A 238 6.58 -34.79 5.14
C ILE A 238 6.49 -34.24 6.57
N PRO A 239 7.63 -34.00 7.26
CA PRO A 239 7.63 -33.47 8.62
C PRO A 239 6.86 -32.15 8.73
N GLY A 240 5.99 -32.06 9.74
CA GLY A 240 5.17 -30.88 9.98
C GLY A 240 3.78 -30.91 9.35
N MET A 241 3.44 -31.90 8.51
CA MET A 241 2.09 -32.03 7.93
C MET A 241 1.02 -32.19 9.02
N LYS A 242 0.07 -31.25 9.09
CA LYS A 242 -1.05 -31.23 10.07
C LYS A 242 -2.42 -31.21 9.43
N SER A 243 -2.52 -30.82 8.16
CA SER A 243 -3.79 -30.72 7.47
C SER A 243 -3.64 -31.04 5.99
N VAL A 244 -4.44 -32.00 5.51
CA VAL A 244 -4.62 -32.27 4.08
C VAL A 244 -6.11 -32.10 3.77
N THR A 245 -6.41 -31.20 2.85
CA THR A 245 -7.78 -30.81 2.52
C THR A 245 -8.01 -30.77 1.01
N LEU A 246 -9.27 -30.86 0.61
CA LEU A 246 -9.76 -30.52 -0.71
C LEU A 246 -10.57 -29.24 -0.61
N ASN A 247 -10.39 -28.33 -1.56
CA ASN A 247 -11.29 -27.21 -1.78
C ASN A 247 -12.04 -27.44 -3.09
N ILE A 248 -13.37 -27.34 -3.06
CA ILE A 248 -14.20 -27.73 -4.19
C ILE A 248 -14.55 -26.49 -5.02
N ASN A 249 -14.05 -26.45 -6.26
CA ASN A 249 -14.31 -25.38 -7.21
C ASN A 249 -14.53 -25.91 -8.64
N ALA A 250 -15.78 -26.22 -8.97
CA ALA A 250 -16.19 -26.63 -10.31
C ALA A 250 -16.46 -25.45 -11.27
N GLU A 251 -16.45 -24.21 -10.76
CA GLU A 251 -16.90 -23.05 -11.51
C GLU A 251 -15.89 -22.58 -12.55
N LYS A 252 -16.37 -22.11 -13.71
CA LYS A 252 -15.50 -21.48 -14.72
C LYS A 252 -15.21 -20.02 -14.33
N THR A 253 -14.31 -19.85 -13.38
CA THR A 253 -13.95 -18.55 -12.77
C THR A 253 -12.45 -18.43 -12.52
N ASN A 254 -11.99 -17.19 -12.39
CA ASN A 254 -10.63 -16.85 -11.96
C ASN A 254 -10.48 -16.89 -10.42
N VAL A 255 -11.57 -17.02 -9.67
CA VAL A 255 -11.51 -17.25 -8.22
C VAL A 255 -10.94 -18.64 -7.99
N ILE A 256 -9.81 -18.72 -7.28
CA ILE A 256 -9.10 -19.98 -7.06
C ILE A 256 -9.87 -20.90 -6.12
N LEU A 257 -10.26 -20.38 -4.95
CA LEU A 257 -10.91 -21.18 -3.91
C LEU A 257 -12.43 -21.12 -4.05
N GLY A 258 -13.07 -22.30 -4.05
CA GLY A 258 -14.50 -22.42 -3.84
C GLY A 258 -14.87 -22.30 -2.35
N LYS A 259 -16.16 -22.41 -2.06
CA LYS A 259 -16.70 -22.20 -0.70
C LYS A 259 -16.61 -23.42 0.20
N GLU A 260 -16.52 -24.62 -0.39
CA GLU A 260 -16.53 -25.86 0.36
C GLU A 260 -15.11 -26.40 0.55
N VAL A 261 -14.81 -26.82 1.78
CA VAL A 261 -13.57 -27.51 2.14
C VAL A 261 -13.92 -28.87 2.74
N VAL A 262 -13.26 -29.92 2.24
CA VAL A 262 -13.35 -31.28 2.76
C VAL A 262 -12.00 -31.64 3.39
N VAL A 263 -12.01 -32.05 4.66
CA VAL A 263 -10.79 -32.53 5.34
C VAL A 263 -10.56 -33.98 4.96
N LEU A 264 -9.43 -34.27 4.33
CA LEU A 264 -8.98 -35.65 4.08
C LEU A 264 -8.19 -36.20 5.26
N ASP A 265 -7.40 -35.35 5.91
CA ASP A 265 -6.60 -35.71 7.06
C ASP A 265 -6.27 -34.55 7.99
N GLY A 266 -6.12 -34.87 9.26
CA GLY A 266 -5.65 -33.94 10.30
C GLY A 266 -6.72 -32.94 10.74
N GLN A 267 -6.28 -31.72 11.02
CA GLN A 267 -7.09 -30.75 11.77
C GLN A 267 -8.03 -29.90 10.91
N GLY A 268 -7.77 -29.82 9.60
CA GLY A 268 -8.44 -28.86 8.71
C GLY A 268 -7.92 -27.42 8.81
N TYR A 269 -7.03 -27.13 9.77
CA TYR A 269 -6.33 -25.87 9.96
C TYR A 269 -4.85 -26.13 10.30
N ILE A 270 -4.03 -25.08 10.35
CA ILE A 270 -2.71 -25.08 11.00
C ILE A 270 -2.65 -23.95 12.02
N THR A 271 -1.73 -24.05 12.97
CA THR A 271 -1.46 -23.00 13.95
C THR A 271 -0.15 -22.29 13.62
N ASP A 272 -0.11 -20.97 13.74
CA ASP A 272 1.12 -20.17 13.72
C ASP A 272 1.19 -19.22 14.91
N ILE A 273 2.35 -18.61 15.13
CA ILE A 273 2.57 -17.61 16.18
C ILE A 273 2.98 -16.28 15.55
N LEU A 274 2.28 -15.20 15.91
CA LEU A 274 2.55 -13.84 15.45
C LEU A 274 2.47 -12.89 16.65
N GLY A 275 3.56 -12.17 16.96
CA GLY A 275 3.65 -11.27 18.12
C GLY A 275 3.31 -11.94 19.46
N GLY A 276 3.65 -13.22 19.61
CA GLY A 276 3.37 -14.00 20.82
C GLY A 276 1.96 -14.60 20.89
N LEU A 277 1.06 -14.23 20.00
CA LEU A 277 -0.30 -14.76 19.92
C LEU A 277 -0.37 -15.96 18.95
N LYS A 278 -1.20 -16.94 19.29
CA LYS A 278 -1.46 -18.12 18.46
C LYS A 278 -2.63 -17.86 17.51
N PHE A 279 -2.51 -18.29 16.25
CA PHE A 279 -3.57 -18.17 15.27
C PHE A 279 -3.82 -19.50 14.59
N GLN A 280 -5.06 -19.98 14.63
CA GLN A 280 -5.55 -21.02 13.74
C GLN A 280 -5.84 -20.43 12.37
N ILE A 281 -5.36 -21.12 11.34
CA ILE A 281 -5.35 -20.66 9.96
C ILE A 281 -5.95 -21.76 9.11
N SER A 282 -7.18 -21.54 8.64
CA SER A 282 -7.87 -22.44 7.72
C SER A 282 -7.48 -22.20 6.24
N PRO A 283 -7.87 -23.08 5.29
CA PRO A 283 -7.56 -22.91 3.88
C PRO A 283 -8.12 -21.61 3.28
N LEU A 284 -9.32 -21.21 3.70
CA LEU A 284 -10.06 -20.05 3.16
C LEU A 284 -9.62 -18.73 3.79
N SER A 285 -9.11 -18.77 5.03
CA SER A 285 -8.84 -17.57 5.81
C SER A 285 -7.69 -16.72 5.27
N PHE A 286 -7.85 -15.40 5.32
CA PHE A 286 -6.75 -14.49 5.05
C PHE A 286 -5.79 -14.47 6.24
N TYR A 287 -4.50 -14.60 5.94
CA TYR A 287 -3.40 -14.46 6.89
C TYR A 287 -2.22 -13.86 6.14
N GLN A 288 -1.52 -12.93 6.78
CA GLN A 288 -0.41 -12.21 6.17
C GLN A 288 0.68 -13.19 5.72
N VAL A 289 1.10 -13.06 4.45
CA VAL A 289 1.99 -14.07 3.85
C VAL A 289 3.44 -13.93 4.29
N ASN A 290 3.84 -12.76 4.81
CA ASN A 290 5.16 -12.51 5.36
C ASN A 290 5.05 -12.24 6.86
N PRO A 291 5.07 -13.28 7.71
CA PRO A 291 4.87 -13.10 9.15
C PRO A 291 6.00 -12.32 9.82
N VAL A 292 7.22 -12.34 9.26
CA VAL A 292 8.37 -11.58 9.77
C VAL A 292 8.14 -10.08 9.66
N GLN A 293 7.63 -9.62 8.52
CA GLN A 293 7.34 -8.19 8.30
C GLN A 293 5.98 -7.79 8.85
N CYS A 294 5.01 -8.72 8.85
CA CYS A 294 3.70 -8.55 9.48
C CYS A 294 3.82 -8.15 10.96
N GLU A 295 4.68 -8.82 11.71
CA GLU A 295 4.90 -8.50 13.13
C GLU A 295 5.35 -7.05 13.31
N LYS A 296 6.23 -6.55 12.45
CA LYS A 296 6.68 -5.14 12.48
C LYS A 296 5.58 -4.18 12.03
N LEU A 297 4.83 -4.52 10.99
CA LEU A 297 3.71 -3.74 10.47
C LEU A 297 2.64 -3.54 11.56
N TYR A 298 2.24 -4.61 12.22
CA TYR A 298 1.22 -4.57 13.27
C TYR A 298 1.74 -3.96 14.57
N SER A 299 3.01 -4.17 14.92
CA SER A 299 3.63 -3.46 16.04
C SER A 299 3.61 -1.94 15.82
N LYS A 300 3.83 -1.50 14.58
CA LYS A 300 3.75 -0.10 14.21
C LYS A 300 2.31 0.43 14.21
N ALA A 301 1.33 -0.35 13.74
CA ALA A 301 -0.09 0.01 13.86
C ALA A 301 -0.51 0.16 15.34
N LEU A 302 -0.05 -0.75 16.21
CA LEU A 302 -0.27 -0.69 17.66
C LEU A 302 0.43 0.52 18.30
N GLU A 303 1.65 0.84 17.88
CA GLU A 303 2.38 2.05 18.29
C GLU A 303 1.62 3.32 17.90
N TYR A 304 1.09 3.39 16.67
CA TYR A 304 0.32 4.54 16.20
C TYR A 304 -1.05 4.66 16.87
N ALA A 305 -1.68 3.54 17.22
CA ALA A 305 -2.90 3.55 18.01
C ALA A 305 -2.66 4.19 19.39
N ASP A 306 -1.48 3.95 19.98
CA ASP A 306 -1.02 4.56 21.24
C ASP A 306 -2.10 4.43 22.32
N LEU A 307 -2.35 3.17 22.70
CA LEU A 307 -3.39 2.72 23.62
C LEU A 307 -2.87 2.68 25.05
N SER A 308 -3.68 3.13 26.00
CA SER A 308 -3.40 3.20 27.44
C SER A 308 -4.10 2.11 28.26
N GLY A 309 -5.08 1.41 27.68
CA GLY A 309 -5.84 0.34 28.35
C GLY A 309 -7.29 0.70 28.64
N GLU A 310 -7.72 1.91 28.29
CA GLU A 310 -9.09 2.40 28.55
C GLU A 310 -9.90 2.56 27.25
N GLU A 311 -9.22 2.57 26.10
CA GLU A 311 -9.83 2.95 24.82
C GLU A 311 -10.81 1.88 24.30
N GLU A 312 -11.89 2.37 23.71
CA GLU A 312 -12.77 1.59 22.82
C GLU A 312 -12.26 1.66 21.39
N VAL A 313 -11.86 0.51 20.83
CA VAL A 313 -11.20 0.43 19.52
C VAL A 313 -12.04 -0.35 18.53
N TRP A 314 -12.15 0.15 17.29
CA TRP A 314 -12.78 -0.57 16.19
C TRP A 314 -11.72 -1.01 15.17
N ASP A 315 -11.70 -2.29 14.83
CA ASP A 315 -10.87 -2.88 13.77
C ASP A 315 -11.78 -3.27 12.59
N VAL A 316 -11.76 -2.47 11.53
CA VAL A 316 -12.62 -2.64 10.35
C VAL A 316 -11.88 -3.41 9.26
N CYS A 317 -12.52 -4.46 8.73
CA CYS A 317 -11.92 -5.50 7.88
C CYS A 317 -10.94 -6.38 8.65
N CYS A 318 -11.34 -6.84 9.84
CA CYS A 318 -10.42 -7.50 10.78
C CYS A 318 -9.94 -8.90 10.37
N GLY A 319 -10.54 -9.52 9.34
CA GLY A 319 -10.25 -10.89 8.94
C GLY A 319 -10.40 -11.87 10.11
N ILE A 320 -9.38 -12.70 10.34
CA ILE A 320 -9.33 -13.65 11.48
C ILE A 320 -8.95 -13.01 12.82
N GLY A 321 -9.07 -11.69 12.94
CA GLY A 321 -8.78 -10.94 14.15
C GLY A 321 -7.30 -10.69 14.41
N THR A 322 -6.43 -10.74 13.39
CA THR A 322 -4.99 -10.60 13.65
C THR A 322 -4.61 -9.26 14.25
N ILE A 323 -5.18 -8.17 13.73
CA ILE A 323 -4.93 -6.82 14.28
C ILE A 323 -5.75 -6.63 15.56
N THR A 324 -7.02 -7.05 15.55
CA THR A 324 -7.93 -6.99 16.70
C THR A 324 -7.30 -7.56 17.97
N LEU A 325 -6.72 -8.77 17.89
CA LEU A 325 -6.13 -9.45 19.04
C LEU A 325 -4.80 -8.82 19.49
N PHE A 326 -4.04 -8.21 18.58
CA PHE A 326 -2.88 -7.38 18.94
C PHE A 326 -3.30 -6.13 19.72
N LEU A 327 -4.36 -5.45 19.28
CA LEU A 327 -4.91 -4.28 19.95
C LEU A 327 -5.50 -4.63 21.32
N ALA A 328 -6.18 -5.77 21.42
CA ALA A 328 -6.85 -6.23 22.65
C ALA A 328 -5.89 -6.42 23.83
N GLY A 329 -4.61 -6.71 23.56
CA GLY A 329 -3.58 -6.77 24.60
C GLY A 329 -3.24 -5.44 25.26
N LYS A 330 -3.70 -4.30 24.70
CA LYS A 330 -3.44 -2.94 25.21
C LYS A 330 -4.67 -2.02 25.25
N ALA A 331 -5.80 -2.41 24.67
CA ALA A 331 -7.04 -1.63 24.67
C ALA A 331 -7.93 -2.01 25.87
N GLY A 332 -8.88 -1.14 26.21
CA GLY A 332 -9.96 -1.49 27.13
C GLY A 332 -10.90 -2.51 26.50
N ARG A 333 -11.35 -2.24 25.26
CA ARG A 333 -12.20 -3.13 24.47
C ARG A 333 -11.95 -2.96 22.97
N VAL A 334 -12.05 -4.05 22.22
CA VAL A 334 -11.87 -4.03 20.75
C VAL A 334 -13.05 -4.70 20.04
N HIS A 335 -13.54 -4.06 18.98
CA HIS A 335 -14.60 -4.56 18.11
C HIS A 335 -14.04 -4.85 16.72
N GLY A 336 -14.00 -6.11 16.32
CA GLY A 336 -13.63 -6.54 14.97
C GLY A 336 -14.85 -6.65 14.06
N LEU A 337 -14.79 -6.05 12.87
CA LEU A 337 -15.82 -6.12 11.84
C LEU A 337 -15.28 -6.74 10.55
N GLU A 338 -15.90 -7.80 10.05
CA GLU A 338 -15.48 -8.52 8.84
C GLU A 338 -16.69 -9.04 8.07
N ILE A 339 -16.63 -9.01 6.73
CA ILE A 339 -17.74 -9.44 5.87
C ILE A 339 -17.82 -10.96 5.73
N VAL A 340 -16.70 -11.68 5.90
CA VAL A 340 -16.61 -13.13 5.77
C VAL A 340 -16.94 -13.82 7.11
N PRO A 341 -18.10 -14.51 7.23
CA PRO A 341 -18.50 -15.15 8.48
C PRO A 341 -17.51 -16.21 8.96
N GLU A 342 -16.92 -16.98 8.05
CA GLU A 342 -15.92 -18.01 8.37
C GLU A 342 -14.66 -17.41 9.00
N ALA A 343 -14.26 -16.19 8.59
CA ALA A 343 -13.13 -15.50 9.18
C ALA A 343 -13.44 -15.04 10.62
N ILE A 344 -14.70 -14.69 10.91
CA ILE A 344 -15.15 -14.31 12.25
C ILE A 344 -15.22 -15.52 13.19
N GLU A 345 -15.62 -16.69 12.68
CA GLU A 345 -15.54 -17.93 13.47
C GLU A 345 -14.09 -18.26 13.83
N ASP A 346 -13.16 -18.15 12.86
CA ASP A 346 -11.72 -18.28 13.14
C ASP A 346 -11.24 -17.22 14.13
N ALA A 347 -11.71 -15.97 14.04
CA ALA A 347 -11.34 -14.88 14.95
C ALA A 347 -11.77 -15.14 16.41
N LYS A 348 -12.99 -15.64 16.62
CA LYS A 348 -13.50 -16.04 17.95
C LYS A 348 -12.68 -17.17 18.55
N VAL A 349 -12.35 -18.19 17.74
CA VAL A 349 -11.47 -19.29 18.17
C VAL A 349 -10.08 -18.74 18.53
N ASN A 350 -9.54 -17.82 17.73
CA ASN A 350 -8.25 -17.18 17.99
C ASN A 350 -8.28 -16.35 19.28
N ALA A 351 -9.35 -15.63 19.59
CA ALA A 351 -9.50 -14.94 20.86
C ALA A 351 -9.49 -15.92 22.04
N GLN A 352 -10.27 -17.01 21.92
CA GLN A 352 -10.39 -18.03 22.95
C GLN A 352 -9.05 -18.73 23.25
N ILE A 353 -8.29 -19.15 22.24
CA ILE A 353 -7.01 -19.87 22.44
C ILE A 353 -5.92 -18.97 23.03
N ASN A 354 -6.07 -17.65 22.94
CA ASN A 354 -5.17 -16.68 23.55
C ASN A 354 -5.70 -16.13 24.89
N GLY A 355 -6.89 -16.56 25.34
CA GLY A 355 -7.50 -16.07 26.58
C GLY A 355 -7.87 -14.58 26.53
N ILE A 356 -8.21 -14.06 25.34
CA ILE A 356 -8.59 -12.67 25.13
C ILE A 356 -10.12 -12.58 25.23
N GLU A 357 -10.62 -11.90 26.26
CA GLU A 357 -12.05 -11.77 26.56
C GLU A 357 -12.62 -10.38 26.22
N ASN A 358 -11.75 -9.39 25.99
CA ASN A 358 -12.12 -8.00 25.68
C ASN A 358 -12.19 -7.70 24.17
N ALA A 359 -12.38 -8.73 23.34
CA ALA A 359 -12.51 -8.60 21.89
C ALA A 359 -13.85 -9.19 21.41
N ASP A 360 -14.67 -8.37 20.76
CA ASP A 360 -15.94 -8.77 20.15
C ASP A 360 -15.81 -8.82 18.63
N PHE A 361 -16.52 -9.73 17.97
CA PHE A 361 -16.42 -9.96 16.53
C PHE A 361 -17.79 -9.95 15.84
N ILE A 362 -17.91 -9.16 14.78
CA ILE A 362 -19.15 -8.93 14.04
C ILE A 362 -18.95 -9.34 12.58
N ALA A 363 -19.83 -10.24 12.11
CA ALA A 363 -19.86 -10.70 10.72
C ALA A 363 -20.85 -9.84 9.90
N ALA A 364 -20.37 -8.78 9.26
CA ALA A 364 -21.17 -7.91 8.40
C ALA A 364 -20.30 -7.08 7.45
N ALA A 365 -20.89 -6.61 6.35
CA ALA A 365 -20.25 -5.63 5.47
C ALA A 365 -20.13 -4.29 6.20
N ALA A 366 -18.94 -3.67 6.16
CA ALA A 366 -18.69 -2.41 6.86
C ALA A 366 -19.57 -1.27 6.32
N GLU A 367 -19.76 -1.24 5.00
CA GLU A 367 -20.59 -0.28 4.28
C GLU A 367 -22.08 -0.35 4.61
N ASP A 368 -22.55 -1.47 5.17
CA ASP A 368 -23.93 -1.66 5.60
C ASP A 368 -24.06 -1.51 7.12
N TYR A 369 -23.16 -2.15 7.88
CA TYR A 369 -23.24 -2.23 9.34
C TYR A 369 -22.98 -0.88 10.00
N MET A 370 -21.88 -0.20 9.65
CA MET A 370 -21.49 1.03 10.34
C MET A 370 -22.51 2.15 10.15
N PRO A 371 -23.02 2.44 8.93
CA PRO A 371 -24.03 3.50 8.77
C PRO A 371 -25.37 3.20 9.44
N ALA A 372 -25.72 1.92 9.63
CA ALA A 372 -26.96 1.51 10.28
C ALA A 372 -26.93 1.63 11.81
N HIS A 373 -25.74 1.76 12.41
CA HIS A 373 -25.55 1.81 13.86
C HIS A 373 -24.92 3.14 14.27
N THR A 374 -25.76 4.18 14.33
CA THR A 374 -25.32 5.56 14.64
C THR A 374 -24.86 5.77 16.07
N ASP A 375 -25.16 4.82 16.96
CA ASP A 375 -24.84 4.90 18.39
C ASP A 375 -23.44 4.36 18.71
N ILE A 376 -22.68 3.94 17.68
CA ILE A 376 -21.31 3.46 17.83
C ILE A 376 -20.37 4.63 18.15
N SER A 377 -19.61 4.51 19.24
CA SER A 377 -18.46 5.34 19.57
C SER A 377 -17.15 4.57 19.43
N ALA A 378 -16.06 5.29 19.18
CA ALA A 378 -14.71 4.75 19.23
C ALA A 378 -13.72 5.85 19.64
N ASP A 379 -12.75 5.52 20.49
CA ASP A 379 -11.59 6.38 20.71
C ASP A 379 -10.60 6.28 19.55
N VAL A 380 -10.44 5.06 19.01
CA VAL A 380 -9.52 4.73 17.92
C VAL A 380 -10.21 3.84 16.90
N VAL A 381 -10.03 4.14 15.62
CA VAL A 381 -10.44 3.25 14.53
C VAL A 381 -9.18 2.78 13.80
N VAL A 382 -9.04 1.47 13.65
CA VAL A 382 -8.03 0.82 12.83
C VAL A 382 -8.70 0.20 11.61
N VAL A 383 -8.11 0.37 10.43
CA VAL A 383 -8.63 -0.19 9.18
C VAL A 383 -7.52 -0.89 8.41
N ASP A 384 -7.79 -2.08 7.88
CA ASP A 384 -6.92 -2.81 6.94
C ASP A 384 -7.75 -3.30 5.73
N PRO A 385 -8.19 -2.38 4.85
CA PRO A 385 -9.13 -2.72 3.79
C PRO A 385 -8.45 -3.46 2.62
N PRO A 386 -9.24 -4.13 1.77
CA PRO A 386 -8.75 -4.69 0.52
C PRO A 386 -8.19 -3.61 -0.41
N ARG A 387 -7.53 -4.03 -1.51
CA ARG A 387 -6.91 -3.13 -2.51
C ARG A 387 -7.80 -2.02 -3.08
N LYS A 388 -9.14 -2.13 -2.98
CA LYS A 388 -10.08 -1.09 -3.42
C LYS A 388 -10.16 0.11 -2.45
N GLY A 389 -9.57 -0.02 -1.26
CA GLY A 389 -9.72 0.92 -0.15
C GLY A 389 -11.07 0.79 0.55
N LEU A 390 -11.45 1.82 1.30
CA LEU A 390 -12.74 1.91 1.98
C LEU A 390 -13.83 2.43 1.05
N GLU A 391 -15.06 1.99 1.29
CA GLU A 391 -16.25 2.61 0.69
C GLU A 391 -16.49 4.00 1.30
N THR A 392 -17.08 4.91 0.52
CA THR A 392 -17.33 6.28 0.97
C THR A 392 -18.25 6.34 2.20
N SER A 393 -19.26 5.47 2.27
CA SER A 393 -20.16 5.38 3.44
C SER A 393 -19.42 5.02 4.73
N VAL A 394 -18.37 4.19 4.64
CA VAL A 394 -17.53 3.82 5.78
C VAL A 394 -16.69 5.02 6.22
N LEU A 395 -16.03 5.72 5.29
CA LEU A 395 -15.26 6.93 5.60
C LEU A 395 -16.12 8.01 6.26
N GLU A 396 -17.32 8.26 5.73
CA GLU A 396 -18.28 9.21 6.30
C GLU A 396 -18.71 8.80 7.71
N THR A 397 -18.88 7.50 7.96
CA THR A 397 -19.25 7.00 9.28
C THR A 397 -18.11 7.15 10.27
N ILE A 398 -16.86 6.85 9.88
CA ILE A 398 -15.67 7.10 10.73
C ILE A 398 -15.59 8.58 11.10
N VAL A 399 -15.84 9.49 10.15
CA VAL A 399 -15.87 10.94 10.43
C VAL A 399 -16.96 11.30 11.44
N LYS A 400 -18.17 10.73 11.30
CA LYS A 400 -19.28 10.95 12.24
C LYS A 400 -19.01 10.39 13.63
N MET A 401 -18.38 9.22 13.72
CA MET A 401 -17.93 8.62 14.98
C MET A 401 -16.90 9.50 15.70
N ASN A 402 -16.19 10.35 14.95
CA ASN A 402 -15.26 11.35 15.47
C ASN A 402 -14.16 10.75 16.39
N PRO A 403 -13.52 9.60 16.04
CA PRO A 403 -12.47 9.03 16.87
C PRO A 403 -11.27 9.96 16.97
N LYS A 404 -10.59 9.96 18.11
CA LYS A 404 -9.39 10.78 18.35
C LYS A 404 -8.28 10.43 17.36
N LYS A 405 -8.14 9.15 17.03
CA LYS A 405 -7.12 8.61 16.12
C LYS A 405 -7.74 7.66 15.10
N VAL A 406 -7.20 7.68 13.88
CA VAL A 406 -7.45 6.69 12.84
C VAL A 406 -6.11 6.11 12.40
N VAL A 407 -5.93 4.80 12.54
CA VAL A 407 -4.76 4.07 12.05
C VAL A 407 -5.16 3.32 10.78
N TYR A 408 -4.54 3.68 9.67
CA TYR A 408 -4.84 3.07 8.37
C TYR A 408 -3.68 2.19 7.94
N VAL A 409 -3.91 0.88 7.85
CA VAL A 409 -3.01 -0.11 7.23
C VAL A 409 -3.46 -0.33 5.78
N SER A 410 -2.55 -0.29 4.82
CA SER A 410 -2.91 -0.45 3.40
C SER A 410 -1.84 -1.10 2.55
N CYS A 411 -2.28 -2.03 1.70
CA CYS A 411 -1.47 -2.67 0.68
C CYS A 411 -1.42 -1.92 -0.66
N ASP A 412 -2.20 -0.83 -0.80
CA ASP A 412 -2.27 0.00 -1.99
C ASP A 412 -2.16 1.50 -1.65
N PRO A 413 -1.03 2.15 -1.97
CA PRO A 413 -0.82 3.55 -1.60
C PRO A 413 -1.70 4.53 -2.37
N ALA A 414 -2.24 4.16 -3.54
CA ALA A 414 -3.06 5.06 -4.33
C ALA A 414 -4.49 5.17 -3.76
N THR A 415 -5.09 4.04 -3.38
CA THR A 415 -6.40 4.04 -2.70
C THR A 415 -6.29 4.58 -1.28
N LEU A 416 -5.21 4.25 -0.55
CA LEU A 416 -4.88 4.90 0.73
C LEU A 416 -4.88 6.44 0.60
N ALA A 417 -4.16 6.98 -0.39
CA ALA A 417 -4.07 8.43 -0.57
C ALA A 417 -5.43 9.06 -0.92
N ARG A 418 -6.28 8.37 -1.70
CA ARG A 418 -7.66 8.78 -1.98
C ARG A 418 -8.47 8.87 -0.69
N ASP A 419 -8.37 7.86 0.17
CA ASP A 419 -9.20 7.74 1.38
C ASP A 419 -8.75 8.72 2.47
N ILE A 420 -7.43 8.88 2.66
CA ILE A 420 -6.87 9.91 3.56
C ILE A 420 -7.34 11.31 3.16
N LYS A 421 -7.42 11.60 1.86
CA LYS A 421 -7.90 12.92 1.39
C LYS A 421 -9.30 13.26 1.91
N VAL A 422 -10.18 12.27 2.00
CA VAL A 422 -11.54 12.44 2.57
C VAL A 422 -11.44 12.77 4.06
N LEU A 423 -10.63 12.02 4.82
CA LEU A 423 -10.43 12.25 6.25
C LEU A 423 -9.78 13.61 6.55
N LEU A 424 -8.80 14.03 5.74
CA LEU A 424 -8.17 15.35 5.86
C LEU A 424 -9.17 16.49 5.58
N ALA A 425 -10.05 16.32 4.59
CA ALA A 425 -11.11 17.28 4.30
C ALA A 425 -12.13 17.38 5.45
N ALA A 426 -12.31 16.30 6.21
CA ALA A 426 -13.13 16.25 7.41
C ALA A 426 -12.43 16.76 8.69
N GLY A 427 -11.20 17.26 8.60
CA GLY A 427 -10.51 17.91 9.71
C GLY A 427 -9.42 17.08 10.39
N TYR A 428 -9.21 15.82 10.00
CA TYR A 428 -8.07 15.04 10.46
C TYR A 428 -6.75 15.61 9.94
N LYS A 429 -5.65 15.31 10.66
CA LYS A 429 -4.29 15.66 10.26
C LYS A 429 -3.44 14.41 10.14
N LEU A 430 -2.66 14.33 9.06
CA LEU A 430 -1.58 13.35 8.96
C LEU A 430 -0.53 13.67 10.03
N LYS A 431 -0.28 12.71 10.92
CA LYS A 431 0.74 12.81 11.96
C LYS A 431 2.00 12.07 11.57
N LYS A 432 1.86 10.81 11.16
CA LYS A 432 2.97 9.93 10.79
C LYS A 432 2.54 8.95 9.72
N PHE A 433 3.47 8.50 8.90
CA PHE A 433 3.30 7.31 8.08
C PHE A 433 4.61 6.59 7.87
N VAL A 434 4.52 5.29 7.64
CA VAL A 434 5.67 4.47 7.30
C VAL A 434 5.31 3.41 6.27
N ALA A 435 6.19 3.23 5.28
CA ALA A 435 6.12 2.12 4.36
C ALA A 435 6.71 0.86 5.02
N CYS A 436 6.21 -0.31 4.65
CA CYS A 436 6.75 -1.60 5.08
C CYS A 436 6.95 -2.50 3.87
N ASP A 437 8.14 -3.08 3.77
CA ASP A 437 8.45 -4.07 2.76
C ASP A 437 7.89 -5.45 3.14
N GLN A 438 6.57 -5.60 3.04
CA GLN A 438 5.89 -6.87 3.28
C GLN A 438 6.15 -7.88 2.15
N PHE A 439 6.49 -7.41 0.94
CA PHE A 439 6.61 -8.22 -0.26
C PHE A 439 7.90 -7.90 -1.04
N SER A 440 9.04 -8.29 -0.47
CA SER A 440 10.35 -8.09 -1.10
C SER A 440 10.41 -8.73 -2.50
N HIS A 441 11.14 -8.09 -3.40
CA HIS A 441 11.29 -8.42 -4.82
C HIS A 441 10.05 -8.20 -5.70
N THR A 442 8.99 -7.62 -5.14
CA THR A 442 7.77 -7.24 -5.83
C THR A 442 7.55 -5.73 -5.80
N SER A 443 6.67 -5.21 -6.64
CA SER A 443 6.31 -3.79 -6.62
C SER A 443 5.30 -3.41 -5.53
N HIS A 444 4.85 -4.37 -4.71
CA HIS A 444 3.88 -4.14 -3.63
C HIS A 444 4.58 -3.59 -2.38
N VAL A 445 3.86 -2.75 -1.64
CA VAL A 445 4.33 -2.09 -0.41
C VAL A 445 3.12 -1.98 0.52
N GLU A 446 3.31 -2.32 1.79
CA GLU A 446 2.33 -2.04 2.84
C GLU A 446 2.63 -0.67 3.45
N THR A 447 1.63 0.00 4.00
CA THR A 447 1.80 1.32 4.63
C THR A 447 0.96 1.40 5.88
N VAL A 448 1.49 1.98 6.95
CA VAL A 448 0.72 2.38 8.14
C VAL A 448 0.67 3.89 8.20
N VAL A 449 -0.52 4.46 8.41
CA VAL A 449 -0.73 5.90 8.53
C VAL A 449 -1.45 6.21 9.84
N LEU A 450 -0.96 7.20 10.57
CA LEU A 450 -1.65 7.79 11.71
C LEU A 450 -2.28 9.13 11.30
N LEU A 451 -3.60 9.18 11.42
CA LEU A 451 -4.38 10.40 11.38
C LEU A 451 -4.90 10.69 12.80
N SER A 452 -4.86 11.96 13.21
CA SER A 452 -5.54 12.37 14.45
C SER A 452 -6.48 13.53 14.18
N GLN A 453 -7.52 13.63 14.99
CA GLN A 453 -8.24 14.89 15.10
C GLN A 453 -7.35 15.95 15.74
N GLN A 454 -7.61 17.20 15.38
CA GLN A 454 -7.05 18.34 16.06
C GLN A 454 -8.02 18.72 17.19
N LYS A 455 -7.58 18.64 18.46
CA LYS A 455 -8.31 19.36 19.51
C LYS A 455 -7.99 20.85 19.37
N PRO A 456 -8.92 21.77 19.71
CA PRO A 456 -8.64 23.21 19.77
C PRO A 456 -7.43 23.58 20.65
N ASP A 457 -7.04 22.70 21.58
CA ASP A 457 -6.03 22.96 22.62
C ASP A 457 -4.69 22.22 22.42
N ASP A 458 -4.44 21.63 21.24
CA ASP A 458 -3.15 20.98 20.99
C ASP A 458 -2.03 22.03 20.85
N HIS A 459 -1.27 22.24 21.93
CA HIS A 459 -0.03 23.00 21.90
C HIS A 459 1.04 22.25 21.13
N ILE A 460 1.60 22.89 20.09
CA ILE A 460 2.78 22.42 19.40
C ILE A 460 3.99 22.96 20.18
N GLU A 461 4.69 22.10 20.91
CA GLU A 461 6.04 22.43 21.41
C GLU A 461 7.00 22.40 20.23
N ILE A 462 7.44 23.59 19.82
CA ILE A 462 8.53 23.77 18.86
C ILE A 462 9.75 24.16 19.70
N GLU A 463 10.73 23.26 19.82
CA GLU A 463 12.07 23.65 20.27
C GLU A 463 12.68 24.53 19.17
N ILE A 464 12.68 25.84 19.42
CA ILE A 464 13.34 26.79 18.54
C ILE A 464 14.76 26.99 19.07
N ASN A 465 15.75 26.57 18.28
CA ASN A 465 17.15 26.87 18.55
C ASN A 465 17.35 28.40 18.39
N LEU A 466 17.54 29.09 19.51
CA LEU A 466 17.61 30.57 19.57
C LEU A 466 18.82 31.17 18.83
N ASP A 467 19.77 30.35 18.39
CA ASP A 467 20.96 30.79 17.67
C ASP A 467 20.73 31.06 16.16
N GLU A 468 19.55 30.68 15.61
CA GLU A 468 19.16 30.97 14.23
C GLU A 468 17.99 31.96 14.10
N ILE A 469 17.54 32.56 15.20
CA ILE A 469 16.53 33.62 15.16
C ILE A 469 17.23 34.98 15.14
N ASP A 470 17.38 35.56 13.95
CA ASP A 470 17.53 37.01 13.83
C ASP A 470 16.24 37.66 14.36
N ALA A 471 16.29 38.13 15.61
CA ALA A 471 15.19 38.68 16.40
C ALA A 471 14.68 40.04 15.88
N THR A 472 14.72 40.29 14.57
CA THR A 472 14.30 41.56 13.97
C THR A 472 13.30 41.46 12.81
N SER A 473 12.68 40.31 12.53
CA SER A 473 11.76 40.21 11.37
C SER A 473 10.40 39.53 11.55
N ALA A 474 9.95 39.31 12.79
CA ALA A 474 8.60 38.79 13.08
C ALA A 474 7.64 39.89 13.57
N GLU A 475 7.53 41.00 12.84
CA GLU A 475 6.36 41.89 12.94
C GLU A 475 5.37 41.55 11.82
N THR A 476 4.12 41.35 12.19
CA THR A 476 3.01 40.92 11.32
C THR A 476 2.70 42.00 10.28
N LYS A 477 3.39 41.98 9.12
CA LYS A 477 3.14 42.91 8.01
C LYS A 477 1.70 42.75 7.51
N ALA A 478 0.91 43.81 7.56
CA ALA A 478 -0.45 43.81 7.03
C ALA A 478 -0.44 43.60 5.51
N THR A 479 -1.33 42.73 5.03
CA THR A 479 -1.52 42.50 3.59
C THR A 479 -2.10 43.75 2.93
N TYR A 480 -1.91 43.89 1.62
CA TYR A 480 -2.51 44.97 0.83
C TYR A 480 -4.02 45.10 1.09
N MET A 481 -4.72 43.97 1.14
CA MET A 481 -6.16 43.93 1.42
C MET A 481 -6.53 44.49 2.80
N LYS A 482 -5.71 44.25 3.84
CA LYS A 482 -5.92 44.84 5.17
C LYS A 482 -5.75 46.36 5.16
N ILE A 483 -4.75 46.86 4.44
CA ILE A 483 -4.51 48.31 4.29
C ILE A 483 -5.67 48.96 3.51
N GLN A 484 -6.15 48.32 2.44
CA GLN A 484 -7.28 48.81 1.66
C GLN A 484 -8.55 48.91 2.49
N ASN A 485 -8.88 47.85 3.25
CA ASN A 485 -10.07 47.83 4.10
C ASN A 485 -9.99 48.86 5.22
N TRP A 486 -8.82 49.00 5.86
CA TRP A 486 -8.63 50.00 6.92
C TRP A 486 -8.80 51.43 6.41
N VAL A 487 -8.24 51.75 5.23
CA VAL A 487 -8.40 53.08 4.63
C VAL A 487 -9.86 53.33 4.23
N GLN A 488 -10.54 52.32 3.66
CA GLN A 488 -11.95 52.42 3.30
C GLN A 488 -12.85 52.64 4.52
N GLU A 489 -12.60 51.93 5.63
CA GLU A 489 -13.36 52.07 6.88
C GLU A 489 -13.12 53.43 7.55
N LYS A 490 -11.88 53.93 7.56
CA LYS A 490 -11.54 55.16 8.29
C LYS A 490 -11.78 56.45 7.49
N TYR A 491 -11.59 56.42 6.17
CA TYR A 491 -11.65 57.61 5.32
C TYR A 491 -12.73 57.55 4.23
N GLY A 492 -13.42 56.42 4.07
CA GLY A 492 -14.56 56.30 3.17
C GLY A 492 -14.22 56.19 1.67
N PHE A 493 -12.94 56.18 1.29
CA PHE A 493 -12.51 56.05 -0.11
C PHE A 493 -11.54 54.89 -0.35
N HIS A 494 -11.51 54.42 -1.60
CA HIS A 494 -10.71 53.26 -2.00
C HIS A 494 -9.28 53.65 -2.45
N VAL A 495 -8.31 52.84 -2.01
CA VAL A 495 -6.91 52.89 -2.44
C VAL A 495 -6.53 51.60 -3.17
N THR A 496 -5.73 51.72 -4.23
CA THR A 496 -5.32 50.56 -5.04
C THR A 496 -4.01 49.96 -4.54
N ASN A 497 -3.69 48.75 -4.99
CA ASN A 497 -2.37 48.15 -4.75
C ASN A 497 -1.22 49.03 -5.25
N LEU A 498 -1.42 49.75 -6.36
CA LEU A 498 -0.42 50.69 -6.87
C LEU A 498 -0.19 51.86 -5.91
N ASN A 499 -1.25 52.40 -5.29
CA ASN A 499 -1.11 53.46 -4.29
C ASN A 499 -0.33 52.99 -3.06
N ILE A 500 -0.67 51.80 -2.56
CA ILE A 500 -0.01 51.23 -1.38
C ILE A 500 1.46 50.93 -1.67
N ALA A 501 1.77 50.39 -2.85
CA ALA A 501 3.14 50.11 -3.27
C ALA A 501 3.99 51.38 -3.37
N GLN A 502 3.44 52.45 -3.98
CA GLN A 502 4.13 53.74 -4.10
C GLN A 502 4.44 54.36 -2.72
N VAL A 503 3.52 54.27 -1.76
CA VAL A 503 3.71 54.80 -0.41
C VAL A 503 4.67 53.93 0.41
N LYS A 504 4.56 52.59 0.32
CA LYS A 504 5.54 51.66 0.93
C LYS A 504 6.96 51.94 0.44
N GLN A 505 7.14 52.20 -0.86
CA GLN A 505 8.43 52.55 -1.44
C GLN A 505 9.00 53.86 -0.89
N LYS A 506 8.15 54.89 -0.67
CA LYS A 506 8.56 56.16 -0.05
C LYS A 506 9.07 56.00 1.39
N HIS A 507 8.55 55.03 2.12
CA HIS A 507 8.96 54.72 3.50
C HIS A 507 10.00 53.58 3.59
N GLY A 508 10.66 53.22 2.48
CA GLY A 508 11.74 52.23 2.49
C GLY A 508 11.29 50.76 2.64
N ILE A 509 9.98 50.47 2.57
CA ILE A 509 9.46 49.09 2.59
C ILE A 509 9.52 48.54 1.16
N ILE A 510 10.57 47.77 0.85
CA ILE A 510 10.80 47.18 -0.48
C ILE A 510 10.30 45.72 -0.50
N GLU A 511 9.11 45.49 -1.04
CA GLU A 511 8.54 44.14 -1.25
C GLU A 511 8.79 43.66 -2.70
N ARG A 512 10.00 43.17 -3.00
CA ARG A 512 10.44 42.61 -4.31
C ARG A 512 10.41 43.62 -5.49
N GLU A 513 11.22 43.38 -6.53
CA GLU A 513 11.15 44.17 -7.76
C GLU A 513 9.77 44.00 -8.43
N ASN A 514 9.09 45.13 -8.70
CA ASN A 514 7.77 45.18 -9.33
C ASN A 514 7.73 44.45 -10.69
N TYR A 515 6.99 43.34 -10.79
CA TYR A 515 6.67 42.66 -12.06
C TYR A 515 5.74 43.49 -12.98
N ASN A 516 5.25 44.64 -12.52
CA ASN A 516 4.47 45.60 -13.30
C ASN A 516 5.31 46.82 -13.71
N LYS A 517 6.50 46.62 -14.29
CA LYS A 517 7.14 47.68 -15.08
C LYS A 517 6.31 47.89 -16.36
N PRO A 518 5.94 49.13 -16.72
CA PRO A 518 5.17 49.39 -17.93
C PRO A 518 5.96 48.98 -19.18
N LYS A 519 5.30 48.32 -20.14
CA LYS A 519 5.90 47.83 -21.40
C LYS A 519 6.28 48.95 -22.41
N SER A 520 6.22 50.22 -22.02
CA SER A 520 6.57 51.37 -22.86
C SER A 520 7.17 52.50 -22.02
N GLU A 521 8.25 53.13 -22.51
CA GLU A 521 9.02 54.18 -21.81
C GLU A 521 8.21 55.46 -21.46
N ASN A 522 7.01 55.65 -22.03
CA ASN A 522 6.18 56.86 -21.84
C ASN A 522 4.85 56.60 -21.10
N SER A 523 4.72 55.56 -20.26
CA SER A 523 3.51 55.40 -19.44
C SER A 523 3.55 56.34 -18.22
N ARG A 524 2.71 57.36 -18.19
CA ARG A 524 2.45 58.15 -16.97
C ARG A 524 1.62 57.29 -16.01
N GLN A 525 2.25 56.68 -15.00
CA GLN A 525 1.49 56.06 -13.91
C GLN A 525 0.81 57.18 -13.10
N PRO A 526 -0.51 57.10 -12.82
CA PRO A 526 -1.17 58.09 -11.98
C PRO A 526 -0.53 58.08 -10.59
N GLY A 527 -0.04 59.24 -10.15
CA GLY A 527 0.53 59.41 -8.82
C GLY A 527 -0.53 59.28 -7.73
N THR A 528 -0.14 58.81 -6.55
CA THR A 528 -1.00 58.81 -5.37
C THR A 528 -1.27 60.26 -4.93
N THR A 529 -2.54 60.64 -4.84
CA THR A 529 -2.95 61.96 -4.33
C THR A 529 -2.51 62.14 -2.87
N PRO A 530 -2.17 63.37 -2.41
CA PRO A 530 -1.70 63.62 -1.04
C PRO A 530 -2.64 63.06 0.05
N GLU A 531 -3.94 63.12 -0.17
CA GLU A 531 -4.97 62.58 0.74
C GLU A 531 -4.86 61.05 0.90
N LYS A 532 -4.70 60.33 -0.20
CA LYS A 532 -4.51 58.87 -0.22
C LYS A 532 -3.16 58.48 0.37
N GLU A 533 -2.12 59.27 0.13
CA GLU A 533 -0.79 59.03 0.69
C GLU A 533 -0.77 59.17 2.22
N ASN A 534 -1.47 60.18 2.75
CA ASN A 534 -1.60 60.35 4.19
C ASN A 534 -2.39 59.21 4.83
N ALA A 535 -3.53 58.83 4.24
CA ALA A 535 -4.35 57.72 4.72
C ALA A 535 -3.60 56.38 4.72
N ILE A 536 -2.82 56.09 3.67
CA ILE A 536 -1.98 54.87 3.62
C ILE A 536 -0.84 54.96 4.63
N THR A 537 -0.22 56.12 4.82
CA THR A 537 0.85 56.30 5.83
C THR A 537 0.32 56.06 7.25
N GLU A 538 -0.87 56.56 7.58
CA GLU A 538 -1.50 56.24 8.86
C GLU A 538 -1.83 54.76 9.01
N ALA A 539 -2.30 54.11 7.93
CA ALA A 539 -2.54 52.66 7.94
C ALA A 539 -1.25 51.89 8.21
N LEU A 540 -0.13 52.27 7.57
CA LEU A 540 1.17 51.65 7.79
C LEU A 540 1.64 51.83 9.25
N LYS A 541 1.46 53.01 9.84
CA LYS A 541 1.74 53.23 11.28
C LYS A 541 0.84 52.39 12.19
N PHE A 542 -0.45 52.30 11.88
CA PHE A 542 -1.42 51.50 12.62
C PHE A 542 -1.03 50.02 12.63
N PHE A 543 -0.55 49.50 11.49
CA PHE A 543 -0.07 48.13 11.36
C PHE A 543 1.41 47.96 11.74
N LYS A 544 2.05 48.97 12.34
CA LYS A 544 3.47 48.96 12.74
C LYS A 544 4.41 48.55 11.60
N MET A 545 4.14 49.04 10.39
CA MET A 545 4.94 48.75 9.20
C MET A 545 6.00 49.82 8.93
N ILE A 546 5.83 51.02 9.48
CA ILE A 546 6.75 52.18 9.38
C ILE A 546 6.86 52.90 10.73
#